data_AF-A0A535NUG7-F1
#
_entry.id   AF-A0A535NUG7-F1
#
_cell.length_a   1.000
_cell.length_b   1.000
_cell.length_c   1.000
_cell.angle_alpha   90.00
_cell.angle_beta   90.00
_cell.angle_gamma   90.00
#
_symmetry.space_group_name_H-M   'P 1'
#
loop_
_entity.id
_entity.type
_entity.pdbx_description
1 polymer ?
#
loop_
_entity_poly.entity_id
_entity_poly.type
_entity_poly.pdbx_seq_one_letter_code
_entity_poly.pdbx_strand_id
1 'polypeptide(L)'
;MERSLYDRLGGIDSITAVVEDFRDRVARDDRINQKFVRTDLGRLTKMLIDQVCQAAGGPCTYTGRTMKAAHAGMGVTSGEFDALVADLVATLSQFKVGKTEQGEVLGVLGPLKADIVEVDSSAVGTPLPPTYQPAPALVR
;
A
#
# COMPACT_ATOMS: atom_id res chain seq x y z
N MET A 1 1.01 -12.47 27.17
CA MET A 1 1.33 -12.30 25.75
C MET A 1 0.78 -10.96 25.31
N GLU A 2 1.57 -10.17 24.60
CA GLU A 2 1.08 -8.94 23.98
C GLU A 2 0.08 -9.31 22.87
N ARG A 3 -0.99 -8.54 22.72
CA ARG A 3 -1.96 -8.73 21.63
C ARG A 3 -1.26 -8.53 20.28
N SER A 4 -1.71 -9.19 19.22
CA SER A 4 -1.16 -8.96 17.88
C SER A 4 -1.37 -7.51 17.44
N LEU A 5 -0.57 -7.03 16.47
CA LEU A 5 -0.81 -5.70 15.88
C LEU A 5 -2.22 -5.65 15.26
N TYR A 6 -2.67 -6.74 14.63
CA TYR A 6 -4.01 -6.89 14.08
C TYR A 6 -5.10 -6.62 15.13
N ASP A 7 -4.98 -7.20 16.33
CA ASP A 7 -5.94 -6.98 17.42
C ASP A 7 -5.90 -5.54 17.95
N ARG A 8 -4.71 -4.92 17.98
CA ARG A 8 -4.55 -3.52 18.42
C ARG A 8 -5.05 -2.52 17.38
N LEU A 9 -4.96 -2.86 16.09
CA LEU A 9 -5.54 -2.11 14.99
C LEU A 9 -7.07 -2.24 14.90
N GLY A 10 -7.69 -3.09 15.72
CA GLY A 10 -9.14 -3.27 15.76
C GLY A 10 -9.68 -4.28 14.73
N GLY A 11 -8.83 -5.20 14.27
CA GLY A 11 -9.20 -6.30 13.39
C GLY A 11 -9.53 -5.90 11.95
N ILE A 12 -10.12 -6.84 11.21
CA ILE A 12 -10.28 -6.76 9.75
C ILE A 12 -11.17 -5.59 9.30
N ASP A 13 -12.22 -5.26 10.05
CA ASP A 13 -13.13 -4.17 9.68
C ASP A 13 -12.41 -2.81 9.75
N SER A 14 -11.61 -2.61 10.79
CA SER A 14 -10.80 -1.40 10.96
C SER A 14 -9.71 -1.29 9.90
N ILE A 15 -9.03 -2.40 9.59
CA ILE A 15 -8.03 -2.46 8.51
C ILE A 15 -8.69 -2.16 7.16
N THR A 16 -9.87 -2.72 6.89
CA THR A 16 -10.60 -2.50 5.65
C THR A 16 -10.93 -1.02 5.48
N ALA A 17 -11.49 -0.38 6.50
CA ALA A 17 -11.83 1.04 6.45
C ALA A 17 -10.60 1.94 6.23
N VAL A 18 -9.47 1.64 6.89
CA VAL A 18 -8.21 2.36 6.68
C VAL A 18 -7.70 2.18 5.26
N VAL A 19 -7.73 0.96 4.72
CA VAL A 19 -7.23 0.69 3.35
C VAL A 19 -8.10 1.36 2.30
N GLU A 20 -9.43 1.39 2.48
CA GLU A 20 -10.35 2.07 1.57
C GLU A 20 -10.09 3.59 1.54
N ASP A 21 -9.96 4.24 2.71
CA ASP A 21 -9.63 5.67 2.79
C ASP A 21 -8.23 5.97 2.22
N PHE A 22 -7.25 5.12 2.50
CA PHE A 22 -5.90 5.25 1.95
C PHE A 22 -5.90 5.16 0.42
N ARG A 23 -6.60 4.18 -0.14
CA ARG A 23 -6.75 4.01 -1.60
C ARG A 23 -7.41 5.24 -2.23
N ASP A 24 -8.44 5.79 -1.60
CA ASP A 24 -9.12 7.00 -2.07
C ASP A 24 -8.22 8.25 -1.99
N ARG A 25 -7.39 8.36 -0.96
CA ARG A 25 -6.38 9.42 -0.83
C ARG A 25 -5.35 9.34 -1.95
N VAL A 26 -4.77 8.15 -2.18
CA VAL A 26 -3.80 7.91 -3.25
C VAL A 26 -4.37 8.23 -4.63
N ALA A 27 -5.64 7.88 -4.87
CA ALA A 27 -6.31 8.18 -6.14
C ALA A 27 -6.44 9.69 -6.41
N ARG A 28 -6.37 10.54 -5.38
CA ARG A 28 -6.48 12.01 -5.47
C ARG A 28 -5.14 12.73 -5.34
N ASP A 29 -4.05 12.03 -5.07
CA ASP A 29 -2.72 12.63 -4.93
C ASP A 29 -2.03 12.71 -6.29
N ASP A 30 -1.95 13.93 -6.86
CA ASP A 30 -1.29 14.19 -8.14
C ASP A 30 0.20 13.83 -8.17
N ARG A 31 0.83 13.64 -7.01
CA ARG A 31 2.21 13.15 -6.92
C ARG A 31 2.34 11.68 -7.33
N ILE A 32 1.27 10.88 -7.24
CA ILE A 32 1.36 9.42 -7.42
C ILE A 32 0.21 8.80 -8.22
N ASN A 33 -0.92 9.49 -8.40
CA ASN A 33 -2.13 8.94 -9.04
C ASN A 33 -1.87 8.39 -10.45
N GLN A 34 -0.91 8.94 -11.18
CA GLN A 34 -0.49 8.48 -12.50
C GLN A 34 -0.03 7.01 -12.51
N LYS A 35 0.50 6.49 -11.40
CA LYS A 35 0.92 5.08 -11.30
C LYS A 35 -0.26 4.11 -11.15
N PHE A 36 -1.45 4.61 -10.83
CA PHE A 36 -2.63 3.79 -10.56
C PHE A 36 -3.70 3.83 -11.67
N VAL A 37 -3.49 4.60 -12.74
CA VAL A 37 -4.49 4.85 -13.81
C VAL A 37 -4.98 3.60 -14.54
N ARG A 38 -4.20 2.51 -14.52
CA ARG A 38 -4.55 1.22 -15.13
C ARG A 38 -4.88 0.13 -14.11
N THR A 39 -4.89 0.47 -12.82
CA THR A 39 -5.05 -0.50 -11.74
C THR A 39 -6.52 -0.91 -11.57
N ASP A 40 -6.77 -2.21 -11.46
CA ASP A 40 -8.06 -2.71 -11.00
C ASP A 40 -8.22 -2.43 -9.51
N LEU A 41 -9.17 -1.54 -9.18
CA LEU A 41 -9.30 -1.02 -7.82
C LEU A 41 -9.83 -2.09 -6.85
N GLY A 42 -10.71 -2.98 -7.30
CA GLY A 42 -11.21 -4.08 -6.47
C GLY A 42 -10.08 -5.04 -6.06
N ARG A 43 -9.22 -5.41 -7.01
CA ARG A 43 -8.01 -6.17 -6.73
C ARG A 43 -7.08 -5.42 -5.79
N LEU A 44 -6.77 -4.15 -6.07
CA LEU A 44 -5.85 -3.37 -5.24
C LEU A 44 -6.30 -3.35 -3.78
N THR A 45 -7.57 -3.01 -3.54
CA THR A 45 -8.15 -2.97 -2.20
C THR A 45 -8.02 -4.33 -1.50
N LYS A 46 -8.42 -5.43 -2.17
CA LYS A 46 -8.30 -6.78 -1.59
C LYS A 46 -6.86 -7.15 -1.24
N MET A 47 -5.92 -6.88 -2.15
CA MET A 47 -4.50 -7.21 -1.97
C MET A 47 -3.87 -6.41 -0.82
N LEU A 48 -4.20 -5.12 -0.70
CA LEU A 48 -3.74 -4.28 0.41
C LEU A 48 -4.31 -4.75 1.76
N ILE A 49 -5.61 -5.07 1.82
CA ILE A 49 -6.24 -5.61 3.03
C ILE A 49 -5.55 -6.91 3.46
N ASP A 50 -5.38 -7.86 2.54
CA ASP A 50 -4.75 -9.15 2.86
C ASP A 50 -3.31 -8.97 3.33
N GLN A 51 -2.55 -8.08 2.65
CA GLN A 51 -1.15 -7.82 2.98
C GLN A 51 -1.01 -7.19 4.36
N VAL A 52 -1.80 -6.15 4.68
CA VAL A 52 -1.78 -5.49 6.00
C VAL A 52 -2.27 -6.45 7.08
N CYS A 53 -3.35 -7.17 6.84
CA CYS A 53 -3.89 -8.14 7.78
C CYS A 53 -2.86 -9.23 8.11
N GLN A 54 -2.26 -9.87 7.10
CA GLN A 54 -1.24 -10.91 7.32
C GLN A 54 -0.05 -10.34 8.07
N ALA A 55 0.47 -9.18 7.65
CA ALA A 55 1.67 -8.62 8.23
C ALA A 55 1.47 -8.08 9.65
N ALA A 56 0.24 -7.69 10.01
CA ALA A 56 -0.15 -7.35 11.38
C ALA A 56 -0.36 -8.57 12.29
N GLY A 57 -0.17 -9.80 11.79
CA GLY A 57 -0.39 -11.04 12.53
C GLY A 57 -1.86 -11.49 12.57
N GLY A 58 -2.69 -10.98 11.68
CA GLY A 58 -4.07 -11.39 11.50
C GLY A 58 -4.21 -12.72 10.74
N PRO A 59 -5.44 -13.24 10.62
CA PRO A 59 -5.70 -14.57 10.05
C PRO A 59 -5.66 -14.60 8.51
N CYS A 60 -5.47 -13.46 7.84
CA CYS A 60 -5.48 -13.38 6.38
C CYS A 60 -4.20 -13.94 5.77
N THR A 61 -4.30 -14.41 4.52
CA THR A 61 -3.14 -14.80 3.72
C THR A 61 -3.07 -13.95 2.47
N TYR A 62 -1.95 -13.26 2.28
CA TYR A 62 -1.65 -12.54 1.05
C TYR A 62 -1.27 -13.54 -0.04
N THR A 63 -2.09 -13.57 -1.09
CA THR A 63 -1.92 -14.48 -2.25
C THR A 63 -1.57 -13.74 -3.54
N GLY A 64 -1.27 -12.44 -3.43
CA GLY A 64 -0.87 -11.62 -4.56
C GLY A 64 0.56 -11.88 -5.03
N ARG A 65 0.98 -11.10 -6.04
CA ARG A 65 2.36 -11.12 -6.54
C ARG A 65 3.32 -10.63 -5.45
N THR A 66 4.59 -11.04 -5.51
CA THR A 66 5.62 -10.39 -4.70
C THR A 66 5.68 -8.89 -5.03
N MET A 67 6.14 -8.05 -4.09
CA MET A 67 6.23 -6.61 -4.33
C MET A 67 7.07 -6.28 -5.56
N LYS A 68 8.19 -6.98 -5.74
CA LYS A 68 9.03 -6.87 -6.93
C LYS A 68 8.26 -7.20 -8.21
N ALA A 69 7.52 -8.30 -8.25
CA ALA A 69 6.77 -8.69 -9.46
C ALA A 69 5.52 -7.81 -9.70
N ALA A 70 4.94 -7.20 -8.67
CA ALA A 70 3.81 -6.29 -8.81
C ALA A 70 4.23 -4.93 -9.41
N HIS A 71 5.43 -4.46 -9.08
CA HIS A 71 5.93 -3.14 -9.47
C HIS A 71 6.99 -3.18 -10.58
N ALA A 72 7.41 -4.38 -11.01
CA ALA A 72 8.38 -4.56 -12.09
C ALA A 72 8.00 -3.78 -13.37
N GLY A 73 8.90 -2.93 -13.84
CA GLY A 73 8.73 -2.11 -15.04
C GLY A 73 7.75 -0.95 -14.88
N MET A 74 7.34 -0.62 -13.65
CA MET A 74 6.48 0.53 -13.36
C MET A 74 7.28 1.85 -13.31
N GLY A 75 8.59 1.77 -13.12
CA GLY A 75 9.48 2.92 -12.98
C GLY A 75 9.14 3.75 -11.76
N VAL A 76 8.83 3.11 -10.62
CA VAL A 76 8.53 3.82 -9.37
C VAL A 76 9.79 4.51 -8.88
N THR A 77 9.66 5.79 -8.57
CA THR A 77 10.73 6.61 -8.02
C THR A 77 10.75 6.59 -6.50
N SER A 78 11.87 6.96 -5.87
CA SER A 78 11.93 7.11 -4.41
C SER A 78 11.00 8.23 -3.91
N GLY A 79 10.83 9.31 -4.67
CA GLY A 79 9.88 10.39 -4.37
C GLY A 79 8.42 9.95 -4.36
N GLU A 80 7.99 9.15 -5.33
CA GLU A 80 6.63 8.59 -5.36
C GLU A 80 6.38 7.62 -4.21
N PHE A 81 7.37 6.79 -3.85
CA PHE A 81 7.26 5.93 -2.68
C PHE A 81 7.10 6.74 -1.39
N ASP A 82 7.89 7.80 -1.22
CA ASP A 82 7.81 8.64 -0.02
C ASP A 82 6.47 9.41 0.05
N ALA A 83 5.90 9.82 -1.10
CA ALA A 83 4.56 10.39 -1.18
C ALA A 83 3.47 9.39 -0.77
N LEU A 84 3.57 8.13 -1.24
CA LEU A 84 2.69 7.04 -0.82
C LEU A 84 2.75 6.80 0.71
N VAL A 85 3.95 6.82 1.29
CA VAL A 85 4.13 6.68 2.74
C VAL A 85 3.51 7.86 3.49
N ALA A 86 3.66 9.09 2.99
CA ALA A 86 3.03 10.26 3.58
C ALA A 86 1.49 10.15 3.60
N ASP A 87 0.90 9.62 2.53
CA ASP A 87 -0.54 9.37 2.44
C ASP A 87 -1.00 8.30 3.43
N LEU A 88 -0.21 7.24 3.62
CA LEU A 88 -0.49 6.22 4.63
C LEU A 88 -0.47 6.82 6.04
N VAL A 89 0.55 7.62 6.38
CA VAL A 89 0.65 8.29 7.68
C VAL A 89 -0.54 9.23 7.93
N ALA A 90 -0.95 9.98 6.91
CA ALA A 90 -2.10 10.86 6.99
C ALA A 90 -3.40 10.07 7.27
N THR A 91 -3.59 8.95 6.57
CA THR A 91 -4.74 8.05 6.76
C THR A 91 -4.74 7.46 8.18
N LEU A 92 -3.64 6.86 8.63
CA LEU A 92 -3.54 6.30 9.99
C LEU A 92 -3.80 7.37 11.06
N SER A 93 -3.36 8.61 10.84
CA SER A 93 -3.61 9.72 11.75
C SER A 93 -5.08 10.16 11.76
N GLN A 94 -5.75 10.18 10.60
CA GLN A 94 -7.19 10.44 10.49
C GLN A 94 -8.01 9.41 11.28
N PHE A 95 -7.61 8.14 11.22
CA PHE A 95 -8.23 7.05 11.98
C PHE A 95 -7.79 6.99 13.44
N LYS A 96 -6.95 7.94 13.90
CA LYS A 96 -6.44 8.04 15.27
C LYS A 96 -5.72 6.77 15.73
N VAL A 97 -5.06 6.08 14.82
CA VAL A 97 -4.18 4.95 15.14
C VAL A 97 -3.04 5.45 16.04
N GLY A 98 -2.76 4.73 17.12
CA GLY A 98 -1.73 5.10 18.09
C GLY A 98 -0.34 5.19 17.45
N LYS A 99 0.54 6.01 18.04
CA LYS A 99 1.89 6.23 17.48
C LYS A 99 2.74 4.96 17.43
N THR A 100 2.56 4.07 18.41
CA THR A 100 3.20 2.76 18.43
C THR A 100 2.76 1.93 17.22
N GLU A 101 1.45 1.78 17.02
CA GLU A 101 0.89 1.00 15.91
C GLU A 101 1.23 1.62 14.55
N GLN A 102 1.25 2.95 14.43
CA GLN A 102 1.74 3.64 13.23
C GLN A 102 3.19 3.24 12.92
N GLY A 103 4.07 3.27 13.92
CA GLY A 103 5.47 2.89 13.78
C GLY A 103 5.64 1.43 13.35
N GLU A 104 4.84 0.52 13.89
CA GLU A 104 4.88 -0.89 13.52
C GLU A 104 4.36 -1.15 12.11
N VAL A 105 3.26 -0.51 11.69
CA VAL A 105 2.76 -0.59 10.31
C VAL A 105 3.81 -0.07 9.33
N LEU A 106 4.44 1.06 9.63
CA LEU A 106 5.52 1.61 8.81
C LEU A 106 6.76 0.72 8.80
N GLY A 107 7.09 0.10 9.93
CA GLY A 107 8.21 -0.84 10.04
C GLY A 107 8.02 -2.11 9.22
N VAL A 108 6.78 -2.55 9.05
CA VAL A 108 6.42 -3.66 8.15
C VAL A 108 6.55 -3.28 6.68
N LEU A 109 6.11 -2.09 6.29
CA LEU A 109 6.06 -1.66 4.89
C LEU A 109 7.37 -1.05 4.38
N GLY A 110 8.15 -0.41 5.26
CA GLY A 110 9.41 0.25 4.92
C GLY A 110 10.40 -0.64 4.15
N PRO A 111 10.65 -1.90 4.56
CA PRO A 111 11.54 -2.81 3.83
C PRO A 111 11.10 -3.10 2.39
N LEU A 112 9.80 -2.96 2.07
CA LEU A 112 9.28 -3.20 0.72
C LEU A 112 9.77 -2.15 -0.29
N LYS A 113 10.30 -1.01 0.18
CA LYS A 113 10.88 0.04 -0.68
C LYS A 113 11.91 -0.53 -1.66
N ALA A 114 12.75 -1.46 -1.20
CA ALA A 114 13.81 -2.07 -2.01
C ALA A 114 13.27 -2.96 -3.15
N ASP A 115 12.05 -3.48 -3.01
CA ASP A 115 11.38 -4.27 -4.06
C ASP A 115 10.53 -3.41 -5.01
N ILE A 116 10.16 -2.20 -4.58
CA ILE A 116 9.20 -1.33 -5.27
C ILE A 116 9.89 -0.24 -6.08
N VAL A 117 10.88 0.43 -5.50
CA VAL A 117 11.58 1.54 -6.14
C VAL A 117 12.53 1.00 -7.22
N GLU A 118 12.34 1.44 -8.45
CA GLU A 118 13.17 1.07 -9.60
C GLU A 118 14.09 2.21 -10.05
N VAL A 119 13.79 3.45 -9.64
CA VAL A 119 14.53 4.65 -10.01
C VAL A 119 14.86 5.45 -8.75
N ASP A 120 16.14 5.60 -8.44
CA ASP A 120 16.57 6.47 -7.34
C ASP A 120 16.47 7.95 -7.76
N SER A 121 15.30 8.55 -7.50
CA SER A 121 14.96 9.92 -7.87
C SER A 121 13.85 10.44 -6.96
N SER A 122 13.95 11.70 -6.54
CA SER A 122 12.91 12.39 -5.76
C SER A 122 11.74 12.90 -6.63
N ALA A 123 11.74 12.62 -7.93
CA ALA A 123 10.65 13.01 -8.82
C ALA A 123 9.32 12.41 -8.39
N VAL A 124 8.23 13.10 -8.72
CA VAL A 124 6.85 12.65 -8.50
C VAL A 124 6.01 12.92 -9.75
N GLY A 125 4.86 12.28 -9.84
CA GLY A 125 3.92 12.43 -10.96
C GLY A 125 4.47 11.87 -12.27
N THR A 126 5.41 10.92 -12.21
CA THR A 126 5.98 10.34 -13.42
C THR A 126 4.94 9.44 -14.09
N PRO A 127 4.85 9.46 -15.44
CA PRO A 127 3.86 8.66 -16.12
C PRO A 127 4.10 7.17 -15.90
N LEU A 128 3.03 6.39 -15.97
CA LEU A 128 3.12 4.94 -16.02
C LEU A 128 3.71 4.51 -17.38
N PRO A 129 4.80 3.71 -17.41
CA PRO A 129 5.38 3.25 -18.66
C PRO A 129 4.34 2.53 -19.54
N PRO A 130 4.28 2.79 -20.86
CA PRO A 130 3.30 2.14 -21.76
C PRO A 130 3.39 0.62 -21.75
N THR A 131 4.59 0.09 -21.49
CA THR A 131 4.90 -1.34 -21.41
C THR A 131 4.45 -1.98 -20.10
N TYR A 132 4.18 -1.20 -19.05
CA TYR A 132 3.75 -1.75 -17.75
C TYR A 132 2.43 -2.51 -17.92
N GLN A 133 2.30 -3.65 -17.25
CA GLN A 133 1.09 -4.46 -17.26
C GLN A 133 0.60 -4.70 -15.83
N PRO A 134 -0.54 -4.11 -15.43
CA PRO A 134 -1.12 -4.37 -14.12
C PRO A 134 -1.53 -5.85 -14.01
N ALA A 135 -1.65 -6.33 -12.78
CA ALA A 135 -2.24 -7.65 -12.56
C ALA A 135 -3.71 -7.66 -13.02
N PRO A 136 -4.20 -8.77 -13.60
CA PRO A 136 -5.59 -8.86 -14.06
C PRO A 136 -6.55 -8.75 -12.88
N ALA A 137 -7.77 -8.27 -13.13
CA ALA A 137 -8.84 -8.23 -12.12
C ALA A 137 -9.05 -9.61 -11.47
N LEU A 138 -9.56 -9.62 -10.24
CA LEU A 138 -9.94 -10.87 -9.58
C LEU A 138 -11.10 -11.52 -10.35
N VAL A 139 -10.99 -12.82 -10.61
CA VAL A 139 -12.09 -13.60 -11.19
C VAL A 139 -13.18 -13.68 -10.11
N ARG A 140 -14.41 -13.28 -10.47
CA ARG A 140 -15.58 -13.40 -9.59
C ARG A 140 -16.03 -14.84 -9.47
#